data_AF-A0A2E9EZS3-F1
#
_entry.id   AF-A0A2E9EZS3-F1
#
_cell.length_a   1.000
_cell.length_b   1.000
_cell.length_c   1.000
_cell.angle_alpha   90.00
_cell.angle_beta   90.00
_cell.angle_gamma   90.00
#
_symmetry.space_group_name_H-M   'P 1'
#
loop_
_entity.id
_entity.type
_entity.pdbx_description
1 polymer ?
#
loop_
_entity_poly.entity_id
_entity_poly.type
_entity_poly.pdbx_seq_one_letter_code
_entity_poly.pdbx_strand_id
1 'polypeptide(L)'
;MVMDWDKVKKAIGIKPKAKEKPATSEETRRAALEQEKQEATKKGEPWVAVLDTQVNPDNIRNGFFELDWNNEFIEQLIDAGYSGETNEQIVDAWFRTIVSQMLEEEGHDKTRDAGYINVVPIDKGKSEIS
;
A
#
# COMPACT_ATOMS: atom_id res chain seq x y z
N MET A 1 -46.26 -35.12 -11.73
CA MET A 1 -45.93 -33.91 -12.50
C MET A 1 -44.74 -33.27 -11.81
N VAL A 2 -43.54 -33.32 -12.39
CA VAL A 2 -42.33 -32.75 -11.76
C VAL A 2 -42.24 -31.30 -12.21
N MET A 3 -42.24 -30.38 -11.25
CA MET A 3 -42.20 -28.95 -11.52
C MET A 3 -40.79 -28.57 -11.97
N ASP A 4 -40.68 -28.04 -13.19
CA ASP A 4 -39.42 -27.69 -13.83
C ASP A 4 -38.88 -26.38 -13.24
N TRP A 5 -38.06 -26.53 -12.20
CA TRP A 5 -37.59 -25.45 -11.35
C TRP A 5 -36.78 -24.39 -12.12
N ASP A 6 -36.14 -24.75 -13.23
CA ASP A 6 -35.39 -23.81 -14.07
C ASP A 6 -36.30 -22.92 -14.92
N LYS A 7 -37.47 -23.41 -15.34
CA LYS A 7 -38.49 -22.56 -15.97
C LYS A 7 -39.08 -21.56 -14.98
N VAL A 8 -39.29 -21.98 -13.73
CA VAL A 8 -39.81 -21.10 -12.67
C VAL A 8 -38.83 -19.95 -12.41
N LYS A 9 -37.53 -20.23 -12.24
CA LYS A 9 -36.50 -19.19 -12.04
C LYS A 9 -36.42 -18.18 -13.17
N LYS A 10 -36.56 -18.65 -14.42
CA LYS A 10 -36.53 -17.79 -15.61
C LYS A 10 -37.78 -16.90 -15.70
N ALA A 11 -38.95 -17.42 -15.32
CA ALA A 11 -40.21 -16.68 -15.32
C ALA A 11 -40.26 -15.58 -14.25
N ILE A 12 -39.57 -15.76 -13.12
CA ILE A 12 -39.52 -14.78 -12.01
C ILE A 12 -38.29 -13.85 -12.08
N GLY A 13 -37.51 -13.88 -13.17
CA GLY A 13 -36.42 -12.93 -13.41
C GLY A 13 -35.24 -13.03 -12.44
N ILE A 14 -35.08 -14.15 -11.71
CA ILE A 14 -33.93 -14.35 -10.81
C ILE A 14 -32.70 -14.61 -11.68
N LYS A 15 -31.92 -13.55 -11.93
CA LYS A 15 -30.56 -13.68 -12.42
C LYS A 15 -29.74 -14.41 -11.35
N PRO A 16 -28.91 -15.41 -11.70
CA PRO A 16 -28.01 -16.01 -10.74
C PRO A 16 -27.14 -14.88 -10.15
N LYS A 17 -27.19 -14.67 -8.83
CA LYS A 17 -26.26 -13.79 -8.12
C LYS A 17 -24.86 -14.26 -8.52
N ALA A 18 -24.10 -13.40 -9.19
CA ALA A 18 -22.68 -13.62 -9.38
C ALA A 18 -22.10 -13.93 -7.99
N LYS A 19 -21.49 -15.10 -7.83
CA LYS A 19 -20.78 -15.43 -6.60
C LYS A 19 -19.65 -14.41 -6.51
N GLU A 20 -19.79 -13.43 -5.62
CA GLU A 20 -18.67 -12.57 -5.21
C GLU A 20 -17.54 -13.51 -4.81
N LYS A 21 -16.40 -13.40 -5.49
CA LYS A 21 -15.21 -14.14 -5.08
C LYS A 21 -14.88 -13.68 -3.66
N PRO A 22 -14.58 -14.61 -2.72
CA PRO A 22 -14.10 -14.18 -1.41
C PRO A 22 -12.87 -13.30 -1.61
N ALA A 23 -12.81 -12.19 -0.87
CA ALA A 23 -11.66 -11.31 -0.87
C ALA A 23 -10.39 -12.11 -0.58
N THR A 24 -9.33 -11.81 -1.31
CA THR A 24 -8.00 -12.35 -1.04
C THR A 24 -7.47 -11.86 0.30
N SER A 25 -6.45 -12.54 0.82
CA SER A 25 -5.76 -12.12 2.04
C SER A 25 -5.13 -10.73 1.89
N GLU A 26 -4.62 -10.39 0.70
CA GLU A 26 -4.08 -9.07 0.40
C GLU A 26 -5.16 -7.99 0.42
N GLU A 27 -6.29 -8.20 -0.28
CA GLU A 27 -7.43 -7.26 -0.27
C GLU A 27 -7.95 -7.02 1.15
N THR A 28 -8.00 -8.08 1.97
CA THR A 28 -8.40 -7.98 3.38
C THR A 28 -7.40 -7.16 4.19
N ARG A 29 -6.09 -7.38 4.00
CA ARG A 29 -5.02 -6.60 4.66
C ARG A 29 -5.08 -5.12 4.25
N ARG A 30 -5.19 -4.83 2.95
CA ARG A 30 -5.27 -3.45 2.45
C ARG A 30 -6.50 -2.73 2.99
N ALA A 31 -7.65 -3.41 3.08
CA ALA A 31 -8.85 -2.85 3.68
C ALA A 31 -8.67 -2.53 5.18
N ALA A 32 -7.94 -3.37 5.92
CA ALA A 32 -7.63 -3.10 7.33
C ALA A 32 -6.70 -1.88 7.48
N LEU A 33 -5.63 -1.79 6.67
CA LEU A 33 -4.71 -0.64 6.69
C LEU A 33 -5.42 0.66 6.33
N GLU A 34 -6.33 0.64 5.35
CA GLU A 34 -7.14 1.80 5.01
C GLU A 34 -8.06 2.23 6.17
N GLN A 35 -8.62 1.27 6.92
CA GLN A 35 -9.41 1.59 8.12
C GLN A 35 -8.53 2.24 9.20
N GLU A 36 -7.34 1.69 9.47
CA GLU A 36 -6.39 2.26 10.42
C GLU A 36 -6.00 3.70 10.04
N LYS A 37 -5.68 3.93 8.76
CA LYS A 37 -5.37 5.26 8.23
C LYS A 37 -6.52 6.24 8.48
N GLN A 38 -7.75 5.85 8.14
CA GLN A 38 -8.93 6.68 8.35
C GLN A 38 -9.18 6.98 9.82
N GLU A 39 -8.95 6.03 10.72
CA GLU A 39 -9.07 6.23 12.16
C GLU A 39 -8.01 7.20 12.70
N ALA A 40 -6.75 7.08 12.25
CA ALA A 40 -5.67 7.99 12.62
C ALA A 40 -5.96 9.42 12.12
N THR A 41 -6.36 9.57 10.86
CA THR A 41 -6.76 10.89 10.31
C THR A 41 -7.94 11.50 11.07
N LYS A 42 -8.95 10.70 11.47
CA LYS A 42 -10.05 11.21 12.31
C LYS A 42 -9.58 11.72 13.67
N LYS A 43 -8.47 11.20 14.18
CA LYS A 43 -7.86 11.61 15.45
C LYS A 43 -6.82 12.72 15.28
N GLY A 44 -6.46 13.10 14.05
CA GLY A 44 -5.35 14.00 13.77
C GLY A 44 -3.98 13.40 14.14
N GLU A 45 -3.86 12.08 14.07
CA GLU A 45 -2.64 11.34 14.39
C GLU A 45 -1.88 11.00 13.09
N PRO A 46 -0.54 11.14 13.06
CA PRO A 46 0.27 10.75 11.92
C PRO A 46 0.21 9.23 11.72
N TRP A 47 0.04 8.81 10.46
CA TRP A 47 -0.01 7.39 10.09
C TRP A 47 0.76 7.13 8.81
N VAL A 48 1.55 6.05 8.82
CA VAL A 48 2.29 5.51 7.67
C VAL A 48 2.37 3.99 7.80
N ALA A 49 2.23 3.28 6.68
CA ALA A 49 2.38 1.82 6.65
C ALA A 49 2.99 1.30 5.35
N VAL A 50 3.62 0.13 5.44
CA VAL A 50 4.04 -0.66 4.27
C VAL A 50 2.86 -1.49 3.79
N LEU A 51 2.36 -1.18 2.59
CA LEU A 51 1.28 -1.91 1.94
C LEU A 51 1.79 -3.24 1.38
N ASP A 52 2.92 -3.19 0.68
CA ASP A 52 3.53 -4.35 0.04
C ASP A 52 5.06 -4.26 0.01
N THR A 53 5.72 -5.41 -0.08
CA THR A 53 7.17 -5.52 -0.26
C THR A 53 7.44 -6.49 -1.37
N GLN A 54 8.01 -5.97 -2.45
CA GLN A 54 8.35 -6.76 -3.61
C GLN A 54 9.84 -6.95 -3.67
N VAL A 55 10.27 -8.18 -3.95
CA VAL A 55 11.68 -8.50 -4.14
C VAL A 55 11.88 -8.87 -5.59
N ASN A 56 12.95 -8.37 -6.20
CA ASN A 56 13.32 -8.78 -7.53
C ASN A 56 13.82 -10.25 -7.47
N PRO A 57 13.15 -11.19 -8.17
CA PRO A 57 13.51 -12.61 -8.09
C PRO A 57 14.89 -12.89 -8.70
N ASP A 58 15.36 -12.09 -9.65
CA ASP A 58 16.67 -12.23 -10.29
C ASP A 58 17.80 -11.62 -9.45
N ASN A 59 17.47 -10.66 -8.58
CA ASN A 59 18.40 -10.08 -7.62
C ASN A 59 17.70 -9.75 -6.30
N ILE A 60 17.76 -10.69 -5.36
CA ILE A 60 17.14 -10.57 -4.03
C ILE A 60 17.63 -9.36 -3.22
N ARG A 61 18.77 -8.75 -3.59
CA ARG A 61 19.26 -7.51 -2.96
C ARG A 61 18.50 -6.27 -3.40
N ASN A 62 17.71 -6.39 -4.47
CA ASN A 62 16.89 -5.33 -5.01
C ASN A 62 15.43 -5.63 -4.68
N GLY A 63 14.74 -4.65 -4.13
CA GLY A 63 13.31 -4.74 -3.82
C GLY A 63 12.71 -3.35 -3.69
N PHE A 64 11.40 -3.31 -3.59
CA PHE A 64 10.62 -2.08 -3.49
C PHE A 64 9.64 -2.21 -2.33
N PHE A 65 9.46 -1.10 -1.60
CA PHE A 65 8.41 -0.95 -0.61
C PHE A 65 7.32 -0.07 -1.18
N GLU A 66 6.08 -0.56 -1.15
CA GLU A 66 4.90 0.26 -1.38
C GLU A 66 4.46 0.84 -0.04
N LEU A 67 4.44 2.17 0.07
CA LEU A 67 4.09 2.89 1.28
C LEU A 67 2.79 3.66 1.06
N ASP A 68 2.02 3.82 2.12
CA ASP A 68 0.91 4.77 2.19
C ASP A 68 0.96 5.54 3.50
N TRP A 69 0.43 6.76 3.48
CA TRP A 69 0.48 7.71 4.59
C TRP A 69 -0.69 8.68 4.57
N ASN A 70 -0.96 9.35 5.70
CA ASN A 70 -1.91 10.46 5.81
C ASN A 70 -1.21 11.84 5.79
N ASN A 71 -1.99 12.92 5.80
CA ASN A 71 -1.45 14.28 5.73
C ASN A 71 -0.72 14.68 7.01
N GLU A 72 -1.22 14.22 8.15
CA GLU A 72 -0.63 14.49 9.47
C GLU A 72 0.81 13.94 9.57
N PHE A 73 1.08 12.80 8.92
CA PHE A 73 2.43 12.27 8.80
C PHE A 73 3.33 13.19 7.96
N ILE A 74 2.84 13.72 6.84
CA ILE A 74 3.61 14.66 6.00
C ILE A 74 3.91 15.96 6.77
N GLU A 75 2.93 16.51 7.47
CA GLU A 75 3.11 17.70 8.31
C GLU A 75 4.21 17.46 9.36
N GLN A 76 4.20 16.30 10.02
CA GLN A 76 5.24 15.93 10.98
C GLN A 76 6.63 15.83 10.34
N LEU A 77 6.73 15.30 9.11
CA LEU A 77 8.00 15.26 8.39
C LEU A 77 8.50 16.67 8.04
N ILE A 78 7.62 17.57 7.62
CA ILE A 78 7.98 18.97 7.35
C ILE A 78 8.47 19.66 8.62
N ASP A 79 7.77 19.48 9.74
CA ASP A 79 8.16 20.01 11.05
C ASP A 79 9.52 19.46 11.51
N ALA A 80 9.84 18.21 11.15
CA ALA A 80 11.13 17.58 11.39
C ALA A 80 12.24 18.05 10.43
N GLY A 81 11.93 18.90 9.45
CA GLY A 81 12.88 19.50 8.53
C GLY A 81 13.04 18.77 7.19
N TYR A 82 12.19 17.79 6.88
CA TYR A 82 12.14 17.21 5.54
C TYR A 82 11.41 18.16 4.57
N SER A 83 11.88 18.21 3.33
CA SER A 83 11.34 19.11 2.31
C SER A 83 11.37 18.46 0.92
N GLY A 84 10.39 18.78 0.09
CA GLY A 84 10.29 18.32 -1.29
C GLY A 84 9.18 19.09 -2.03
N GLU A 85 9.17 18.99 -3.35
CA GLU A 85 8.11 19.56 -4.19
C GLU A 85 6.81 18.76 -4.10
N THR A 86 6.89 17.49 -3.73
CA THR A 86 5.75 16.59 -3.54
C THR A 86 5.86 15.80 -2.24
N ASN A 87 4.73 15.29 -1.75
CA ASN A 87 4.69 14.47 -0.54
C ASN A 87 5.55 13.20 -0.69
N GLU A 88 5.59 12.62 -1.89
CA GLU A 88 6.40 11.44 -2.20
C GLU A 88 7.90 11.75 -2.04
N GLN A 89 8.36 12.93 -2.48
CA GLN A 89 9.75 13.34 -2.29
C GLN A 89 10.09 13.52 -0.81
N ILE A 90 9.15 14.04 -0.01
CA ILE A 90 9.32 14.21 1.44
C ILE A 90 9.43 12.83 2.12
N VAL A 91 8.55 11.89 1.77
CA VAL A 91 8.54 10.53 2.32
C VAL A 91 9.76 9.73 1.87
N ASP A 92 10.18 9.83 0.60
CA ASP A 92 11.40 9.19 0.10
C ASP A 92 12.64 9.70 0.84
N ALA A 93 12.76 11.02 1.05
CA ALA A 93 13.86 11.60 1.82
C ALA A 93 13.91 11.05 3.26
N TRP A 94 12.77 11.02 3.95
CA TRP A 94 12.66 10.43 5.29
C TRP A 94 13.02 8.95 5.31
N PHE A 95 12.52 8.17 4.37
CA PHE A 95 12.78 6.74 4.33
C PHE A 95 14.26 6.43 4.05
N ARG A 96 14.90 7.19 3.15
CA ARG A 96 16.37 7.10 2.92
C ARG A 96 17.16 7.41 4.18
N THR A 97 16.71 8.38 4.98
CA THR A 97 17.34 8.68 6.28
C THR A 97 17.26 7.48 7.22
N ILE A 98 16.11 6.82 7.33
CA ILE A 98 15.96 5.60 8.15
C ILE A 98 16.93 4.51 7.70
N VAL A 99 16.96 4.19 6.41
CA VAL A 99 17.84 3.14 5.85
C VAL A 99 19.31 3.49 6.10
N SER A 100 19.69 4.75 5.93
CA SER A 100 21.08 5.21 6.14
C SER A 100 21.49 5.11 7.61
N GLN A 101 20.59 5.42 8.54
CA GLN A 101 20.84 5.30 9.98
C GLN A 101 21.01 3.83 10.39
N MET A 102 20.17 2.92 9.88
CA MET A 102 20.31 1.48 10.13
C MET A 102 21.68 0.96 9.66
N LEU A 103 22.18 1.40 8.51
CA LEU A 103 23.52 1.03 8.01
C LEU A 103 24.65 1.59 8.89
N GLU A 104 24.51 2.82 9.38
CA GLU A 104 25.49 3.45 10.26
C GLU A 104 25.60 2.75 11.62
N GLU A 105 24.46 2.39 12.22
CA GLU A 105 24.40 1.69 13.50
C GLU A 105 25.06 0.31 13.45
N GLU A 106 25.00 -0.37 12.30
CA GLU A 106 25.68 -1.66 12.06
C GLU A 106 27.17 -1.51 11.71
N GLY A 107 27.71 -0.29 11.71
CA GLY A 107 29.11 -0.02 11.36
C GLY A 107 29.42 -0.22 9.88
N HIS A 108 28.40 -0.18 9.02
CA HIS A 108 28.54 -0.34 7.57
C HIS A 108 28.78 1.01 6.87
N ASP A 109 29.53 0.96 5.77
CA ASP A 109 29.83 2.14 4.94
C ASP A 109 28.55 2.68 4.27
N LYS A 110 28.28 3.98 4.48
CA LYS A 110 27.11 4.72 3.97
C LYS A 110 27.08 4.84 2.45
N THR A 111 28.18 4.51 1.76
CA THR A 111 28.30 4.58 0.29
C THR A 111 27.83 3.32 -0.43
N ARG A 112 27.34 2.31 0.31
CA ARG A 112 26.71 1.15 -0.33
C ARG A 112 25.45 1.59 -1.07
N ASP A 113 25.37 1.19 -2.33
CA ASP A 113 24.25 1.40 -3.24
C ASP A 113 22.99 0.75 -2.64
N ALA A 114 22.27 1.51 -1.81
CA ALA A 114 20.99 1.11 -1.26
C ALA A 114 20.02 1.06 -2.45
N GLY A 115 19.48 -0.12 -2.73
CA GLY A 115 18.64 -0.36 -3.91
C GLY A 115 17.60 0.73 -4.16
N TYR A 116 17.26 0.93 -5.44
CA TYR A 116 16.30 1.94 -5.86
C TYR A 116 14.92 1.69 -5.24
N ILE A 117 14.33 2.71 -4.63
CA ILE A 117 12.95 2.70 -4.12
C ILE A 117 12.09 3.46 -5.12
N ASN A 118 10.98 2.85 -5.52
CA ASN A 118 9.98 3.46 -6.38
C ASN A 118 8.72 3.69 -5.53
N VAL A 119 8.40 4.96 -5.27
CA VAL A 119 7.21 5.36 -4.53
C VAL A 119 6.10 5.63 -5.55
N VAL A 120 5.03 4.82 -5.53
CA VAL A 120 3.89 4.99 -6.43
C VAL A 120 2.67 5.44 -5.62
N PRO A 121 2.11 6.63 -5.87
CA PRO A 121 0.85 7.02 -5.25
C PRO A 121 -0.29 6.13 -5.78
N ILE A 122 -1.15 5.65 -4.89
CA ILE A 122 -2.40 4.99 -5.29
C ILE A 122 -3.39 6.04 -5.76
N ASP A 123 -3.41 6.32 -7.07
CA ASP A 123 -4.60 6.87 -7.69
C ASP A 123 -5.66 5.76 -7.78
N LYS A 124 -6.91 6.07 -7.39
CA LYS A 124 -7.96 5.07 -7.19
C LYS A 124 -8.21 4.27 -8.47
N GLY A 125 -7.68 3.04 -8.51
CA GLY A 125 -8.19 1.96 -9.36
C GLY A 125 -7.37 1.53 -10.59
N LYS A 126 -6.07 1.82 -10.68
CA LYS A 126 -5.23 1.21 -11.74
C LYS A 126 -3.84 0.81 -11.25
N SER A 127 -3.73 -0.43 -10.81
CA SER A 127 -2.46 -1.16 -10.79
C SER A 127 -2.28 -1.78 -12.18
N GLU A 128 -1.55 -1.13 -13.08
CA GLU A 128 -1.04 -1.76 -14.29
C GLU A 128 0.30 -2.41 -13.97
N ILE A 129 0.32 -3.74 -13.94
CA ILE A 129 1.52 -4.56 -13.77
C ILE A 129 2.19 -4.64 -15.16
N SER A 130 3.45 -4.24 -15.29
CA SER A 130 4.35 -4.63 -16.39
C SER A 130 5.34 -5.68 -15.90
#